data_AF-A0A1C2AMV6-F1
#
_entry.id   AF-A0A1C2AMV6-F1
#
_cell.length_a   1.000
_cell.length_b   1.000
_cell.length_c   1.000
_cell.angle_alpha   90.00
_cell.angle_beta   90.00
_cell.angle_gamma   90.00
#
_symmetry.space_group_name_H-M   'P 1'
#
loop_
_entity.id
_entity.type
_entity.pdbx_description
1 polymer ?
#
loop_
_entity_poly.entity_id
_entity_poly.type
_entity_poly.pdbx_seq_one_letter_code
_entity_poly.pdbx_strand_id
1 'polypeptide(L)'
;LATVPKGLSAITKAHSAVNATPWAFISLAVCMMAGTASLPHVMMRYFTTPSVRTARRSVGWSLFFIFLLYSSAPMLATLSKISLMDPNLATGIIGKSITEVQALDWYQNWNQAKLMFVSDFNGNGTLELNEFFMKGSAVVLATPEIAGLPYVISGLVAAGGMAAAMSTADGLVLAISNALSHDVYYKIINPKAETAKRLIVARVLLVLIGFAGAT
;
A
#
# COMPACT_ATOMS: atom_id res chain seq x y z
N LEU A 1 -22.85 -0.34 24.73
CA LEU A 1 -22.87 0.85 23.84
C LEU A 1 -23.06 2.12 24.67
N ALA A 2 -22.00 2.58 25.33
CA ALA A 2 -21.80 3.96 25.80
C ALA A 2 -20.36 4.03 26.35
N THR A 3 -19.57 4.98 25.89
CA THR A 3 -18.19 5.31 26.33
C THR A 3 -17.02 4.48 25.79
N VAL A 4 -17.09 4.02 24.54
CA VAL A 4 -15.85 3.66 23.83
C VAL A 4 -15.18 4.95 23.34
N PRO A 5 -13.91 5.26 23.71
CA PRO A 5 -13.18 6.43 23.23
C PRO A 5 -13.20 6.50 21.70
N LYS A 6 -13.32 7.71 21.12
CA LYS A 6 -13.48 7.89 19.66
C LYS A 6 -12.43 7.15 18.81
N GLY A 7 -11.25 6.85 19.35
CA GLY A 7 -10.21 6.04 18.69
C GLY A 7 -10.53 4.53 18.56
N LEU A 8 -11.28 3.94 19.49
CA LEU A 8 -11.66 2.51 19.47
C LEU A 8 -12.92 2.24 18.61
N SER A 9 -13.60 3.29 18.12
CA SER A 9 -14.71 3.16 17.16
C SER A 9 -14.29 2.50 15.85
N ALA A 10 -13.03 2.65 15.44
CA ALA A 10 -12.51 2.02 14.22
C ALA A 10 -12.26 0.51 14.38
N ILE A 11 -12.05 0.05 15.62
CA ILE A 11 -11.71 -1.35 15.96
C ILE A 11 -12.97 -2.15 16.28
N THR A 12 -14.03 -1.48 16.74
CA THR A 12 -15.34 -2.08 17.06
C THR A 12 -16.25 -2.29 15.85
N LYS A 13 -15.89 -1.76 14.66
CA LYS A 13 -16.52 -2.23 13.41
C LYS A 13 -15.99 -3.63 13.11
N ALA A 14 -16.77 -4.65 13.44
CA ALA A 14 -16.50 -6.01 13.00
C ALA A 14 -16.29 -6.01 11.48
N HIS A 15 -15.05 -6.32 11.05
CA HIS A 15 -14.71 -6.49 9.63
C HIS A 15 -15.54 -7.61 8.98
N SER A 16 -16.23 -8.42 9.79
CA SER A 16 -17.08 -9.54 9.40
C SER A 16 -18.58 -9.25 9.45
N ALA A 17 -19.03 -8.02 9.68
CA ALA A 17 -20.43 -7.67 9.41
C ALA A 17 -20.62 -7.57 7.89
N VAL A 18 -20.46 -8.70 7.19
CA VAL A 18 -20.90 -8.90 5.81
C VAL A 18 -22.43 -8.99 5.85
N ASN A 19 -23.07 -7.88 6.20
CA ASN A 19 -24.49 -7.63 5.88
C ASN A 19 -24.63 -7.18 4.42
N ALA A 20 -23.62 -7.45 3.59
CA ALA A 20 -23.77 -7.38 2.15
C ALA A 20 -24.61 -8.59 1.75
N THR A 21 -25.78 -8.36 1.15
CA THR A 21 -26.53 -9.43 0.49
C THR A 21 -25.57 -10.20 -0.42
N PRO A 22 -25.72 -11.53 -0.61
CA PRO A 22 -24.82 -12.30 -1.47
C PRO A 22 -24.60 -11.66 -2.85
N TRP A 23 -25.62 -10.97 -3.36
CA TRP A 23 -25.56 -10.15 -4.57
C TRP A 23 -24.65 -8.92 -4.48
N ALA A 24 -24.62 -8.21 -3.35
CA ALA A 24 -23.67 -7.10 -3.13
C ALA A 24 -22.22 -7.60 -3.10
N PHE A 25 -21.97 -8.79 -2.55
CA PHE A 25 -20.64 -9.39 -2.58
C PHE A 25 -20.23 -9.85 -3.98
N ILE A 26 -21.13 -10.53 -4.71
CA ILE A 26 -20.88 -10.97 -6.09
C ILE A 26 -20.68 -9.77 -7.01
N SER A 27 -21.53 -8.75 -6.92
CA SER A 27 -21.39 -7.52 -7.73
C SER A 27 -20.09 -6.78 -7.41
N LEU A 28 -19.66 -6.72 -6.15
CA LEU A 28 -18.36 -6.19 -5.77
C LEU A 28 -17.21 -7.01 -6.35
N ALA A 29 -17.27 -8.34 -6.26
CA ALA A 29 -16.24 -9.23 -6.80
C ALA A 29 -16.12 -9.08 -8.33
N VAL A 30 -17.25 -9.06 -9.05
CA VAL A 30 -17.27 -8.83 -10.50
C VAL A 30 -16.75 -7.45 -10.85
N CYS A 31 -17.15 -6.41 -10.11
CA CYS A 31 -16.65 -5.04 -10.30
C CYS A 31 -15.12 -4.98 -10.14
N MET A 32 -14.57 -5.62 -9.10
CA MET A 32 -13.12 -5.68 -8.89
C MET A 32 -12.39 -6.46 -9.99
N MET A 33 -12.94 -7.60 -10.44
CA MET A 33 -12.34 -8.39 -11.53
C MET A 33 -12.39 -7.67 -12.88
N ALA A 34 -13.49 -7.02 -13.21
CA ALA A 34 -13.60 -6.19 -14.41
C ALA A 34 -12.66 -4.98 -14.35
N GLY A 35 -12.51 -4.39 -13.16
CA GLY A 35 -11.54 -3.32 -12.89
C GLY A 35 -10.10 -3.75 -13.17
N THR A 36 -9.67 -4.91 -12.67
CA THR A 36 -8.29 -5.40 -12.87
C THR A 36 -8.01 -5.84 -14.31
N ALA A 37 -9.03 -6.31 -15.04
CA ALA A 37 -8.89 -6.69 -16.44
C ALA A 37 -8.79 -5.48 -17.39
N SER A 38 -9.38 -4.34 -17.02
CA SER A 38 -9.50 -3.17 -17.91
C SER A 38 -8.30 -2.22 -17.89
N LEU A 39 -7.32 -2.40 -16.98
CA LEU A 39 -6.24 -1.43 -16.78
C LEU A 39 -5.49 -1.11 -18.09
N PRO A 40 -5.74 0.06 -18.69
CA PRO A 40 -5.22 0.36 -20.03
C PRO A 40 -3.70 0.43 -20.05
N HIS A 41 -3.08 0.81 -18.93
CA HIS A 41 -1.63 0.91 -18.79
C HIS A 41 -0.92 -0.45 -18.98
N VAL A 42 -1.56 -1.58 -18.62
CA VAL A 42 -1.01 -2.93 -18.85
C VAL A 42 -1.24 -3.33 -20.30
N MET A 43 -2.43 -3.06 -20.83
CA MET A 43 -2.81 -3.44 -22.19
C MET A 43 -1.92 -2.76 -23.24
N MET A 44 -1.63 -1.47 -23.04
CA MET A 44 -0.76 -0.68 -23.91
C MET A 44 0.67 -1.26 -23.99
N ARG A 45 1.15 -1.92 -22.92
CA ARG A 45 2.47 -2.58 -22.94
C ARG A 45 2.49 -3.82 -23.83
N TYR A 46 1.43 -4.62 -23.90
CA TYR A 46 1.41 -5.81 -24.76
C TYR A 46 1.58 -5.48 -26.25
N PHE A 47 1.05 -4.33 -26.69
CA PHE A 47 1.12 -3.87 -28.07
C PHE A 47 2.50 -3.38 -28.51
N THR A 48 3.46 -3.24 -27.58
CA THR A 48 4.84 -2.82 -27.91
C THR A 48 5.79 -4.01 -28.14
N THR A 49 5.33 -5.25 -27.93
CA THR A 49 6.17 -6.45 -28.11
C THR A 49 6.00 -7.04 -29.52
N PRO A 50 7.09 -7.46 -30.20
CA PRO A 50 7.05 -7.89 -31.60
C PRO A 50 6.46 -9.30 -31.83
N SER A 51 6.23 -10.08 -30.77
CA SER A 51 5.74 -11.46 -30.88
C SER A 51 4.87 -11.88 -29.69
N VAL A 52 3.78 -12.59 -29.99
CA VAL A 52 2.83 -13.16 -29.00
C VAL A 52 3.54 -14.10 -28.01
N ARG A 53 4.55 -14.85 -28.46
CA ARG A 53 5.30 -15.76 -27.57
C ARG A 53 6.07 -14.98 -26.50
N THR A 54 6.71 -13.89 -26.89
CA THR A 54 7.43 -13.00 -25.97
C THR A 54 6.47 -12.27 -25.04
N ALA A 55 5.32 -11.81 -25.57
CA ALA A 55 4.26 -11.20 -24.77
C ALA A 55 3.80 -12.13 -23.65
N ARG A 56 3.42 -13.39 -23.95
CA ARG A 56 2.97 -14.38 -22.96
C ARG A 56 4.04 -14.71 -21.91
N ARG A 57 5.30 -14.81 -22.31
CA ARG A 57 6.42 -15.00 -21.36
C ARG A 57 6.56 -13.81 -20.41
N SER A 58 6.37 -12.59 -20.90
CA SER A 58 6.35 -11.38 -20.07
C SER A 58 5.17 -11.40 -19.08
N VAL A 59 3.98 -11.82 -19.50
CA VAL A 59 2.82 -11.99 -18.59
C VAL A 59 3.16 -12.96 -17.46
N GLY A 60 3.77 -14.10 -17.81
CA GLY A 60 4.15 -15.11 -16.83
C GLY A 60 5.09 -14.57 -15.76
N TRP A 61 6.10 -13.78 -16.15
CA TRP A 61 6.99 -13.11 -15.21
C TRP A 61 6.27 -12.09 -14.34
N SER A 62 5.39 -11.26 -14.92
CA SER A 62 4.60 -10.30 -14.14
C SER A 62 3.72 -10.99 -13.11
N LEU A 63 3.01 -12.06 -13.49
CA LEU A 63 2.16 -12.82 -12.59
C LEU A 63 2.97 -13.49 -11.47
N PHE A 64 4.17 -13.98 -11.78
CA PHE A 64 5.09 -14.55 -10.79
C PHE A 64 5.54 -13.51 -9.76
N PHE A 65 5.92 -12.29 -10.18
CA PHE A 65 6.30 -11.23 -9.23
C PHE A 65 5.11 -10.73 -8.41
N ILE A 66 3.92 -10.63 -9.00
CA ILE A 66 2.69 -10.31 -8.27
C ILE A 66 2.42 -11.39 -7.21
N PHE A 67 2.53 -12.66 -7.59
CA PHE A 67 2.37 -13.77 -6.65
C PHE A 67 3.35 -13.68 -5.48
N LEU A 68 4.64 -13.43 -5.75
CA LEU A 68 5.65 -13.25 -4.70
C LEU A 68 5.28 -12.10 -3.75
N LEU A 69 4.87 -10.96 -4.30
CA LEU A 69 4.47 -9.80 -3.50
C LEU A 69 3.25 -10.11 -2.63
N TYR A 70 2.20 -10.70 -3.21
CA TYR A 70 0.98 -11.06 -2.49
C TYR A 70 1.21 -12.16 -1.45
N SER A 71 2.13 -13.08 -1.71
CA SER A 71 2.53 -14.11 -0.75
C SER A 71 3.36 -13.54 0.41
N SER A 72 4.18 -12.52 0.16
CA SER A 72 5.00 -11.87 1.20
C SER A 72 4.18 -11.08 2.22
N ALA A 73 3.04 -10.50 1.82
CA ALA A 73 2.20 -9.69 2.71
C ALA A 73 1.69 -10.44 3.97
N PRO A 74 1.03 -11.61 3.85
CA PRO A 74 0.62 -12.38 5.03
C PRO A 74 1.81 -12.92 5.82
N MET A 75 2.94 -13.24 5.17
CA MET A 75 4.16 -13.69 5.83
C MET A 75 4.78 -12.59 6.70
N LEU A 76 4.80 -11.35 6.23
CA LEU A 76 5.25 -10.20 7.03
C LEU A 76 4.29 -9.92 8.19
N ALA A 77 2.98 -10.07 7.98
CA ALA A 77 2.00 -9.88 9.04
C ALA A 77 2.14 -10.92 10.16
N THR A 78 2.38 -12.19 9.82
CA THR A 78 2.63 -13.24 10.83
C THR A 78 3.96 -13.03 11.54
N LEU A 79 5.01 -12.63 10.83
CA LEU A 79 6.31 -12.31 11.42
C LEU A 79 6.19 -11.15 12.41
N SER A 80 5.55 -10.05 12.02
CA SER A 80 5.30 -8.88 12.89
C SER A 80 4.60 -9.29 14.19
N LYS A 81 3.57 -10.15 14.09
CA LYS A 81 2.85 -10.66 15.26
C LYS A 81 3.75 -11.50 16.18
N ILE A 82 4.56 -12.39 15.62
CA ILE A 82 5.46 -13.26 16.40
C ILE A 82 6.53 -12.41 17.10
N SER A 83 7.15 -11.45 16.40
CA SER A 83 8.18 -10.58 16.98
C SER A 83 7.66 -9.67 18.10
N LEU A 84 6.39 -9.26 18.04
CA LEU A 84 5.76 -8.50 19.13
C LEU A 84 5.46 -9.37 20.36
N MET A 85 5.12 -10.65 20.14
CA MET A 85 4.70 -11.60 21.18
C MET A 85 5.86 -12.32 21.87
N ASP A 86 7.07 -12.33 21.30
CA ASP A 86 8.21 -13.02 21.88
C ASP A 86 8.77 -12.26 23.11
N PRO A 87 8.69 -12.82 24.32
CA PRO A 87 9.16 -12.15 25.53
C PRO A 87 10.70 -12.11 25.63
N ASN A 88 11.43 -12.90 24.83
CA ASN A 88 12.89 -12.99 24.89
C ASN A 88 13.61 -11.94 24.03
N LEU A 89 12.91 -11.32 23.07
CA LEU A 89 13.50 -10.24 22.28
C LEU A 89 13.49 -8.94 23.08
N ALA A 90 14.61 -8.21 23.06
CA ALA A 90 14.72 -6.87 23.66
C ALA A 90 13.68 -5.88 23.09
N THR A 91 13.29 -6.07 21.83
CA THR A 91 12.30 -5.26 21.11
C THR A 91 10.86 -5.75 21.24
N GLY A 92 10.61 -6.94 21.81
CA GLY A 92 9.27 -7.45 22.09
C GLY A 92 8.55 -6.59 23.13
N ILE A 93 7.27 -6.30 22.88
CA ILE A 93 6.47 -5.37 23.69
C ILE A 93 5.56 -6.13 24.67
N ILE A 94 4.99 -7.25 24.24
CA ILE A 94 3.91 -7.90 24.95
C ILE A 94 4.47 -8.65 26.17
N GLY A 95 3.95 -8.33 27.36
CA GLY A 95 4.37 -8.92 28.64
C GLY A 95 5.48 -8.16 29.39
N LYS A 96 6.02 -7.07 28.82
CA LYS A 96 6.96 -6.17 29.54
C LYS A 96 6.23 -5.06 30.27
N SER A 97 6.93 -4.39 31.19
CA SER A 97 6.37 -3.21 31.85
C SER A 97 6.19 -2.07 30.86
N ILE A 98 5.12 -1.27 31.02
CA ILE A 98 4.82 -0.13 30.14
C ILE A 98 5.97 0.88 30.13
N THR A 99 6.67 1.04 31.26
CA THR A 99 7.86 1.88 31.39
C THR A 99 9.02 1.42 30.52
N GLU A 100 9.26 0.11 30.44
CA GLU A 100 10.31 -0.45 29.58
C GLU A 100 9.94 -0.35 28.10
N VAL A 101 8.66 -0.50 27.76
CA VAL A 101 8.17 -0.36 26.38
C VAL A 101 8.29 1.08 25.90
N GLN A 102 7.97 2.06 26.75
CA GLN A 102 8.12 3.49 26.43
C GLN A 102 9.59 3.92 26.28
N ALA A 103 10.53 3.17 26.87
CA ALA A 103 11.95 3.40 26.73
C ALA A 103 12.54 2.87 25.41
N LEU A 104 11.81 2.07 24.63
CA LEU A 104 12.30 1.54 23.35
C LEU A 104 12.37 2.64 22.29
N ASP A 105 13.54 2.80 21.67
CA ASP A 105 13.80 3.84 20.65
C ASP A 105 12.82 3.77 19.48
N TRP A 106 12.55 2.57 18.98
CA TRP A 106 11.60 2.37 17.88
C TRP A 106 10.18 2.74 18.31
N TYR A 107 9.77 2.37 19.53
CA TYR A 107 8.44 2.72 20.05
C TYR A 107 8.25 4.25 20.11
N GLN A 108 9.27 4.99 20.58
CA GLN A 108 9.23 6.45 20.63
C GLN A 108 9.08 7.08 19.25
N ASN A 109 9.85 6.61 18.25
CA ASN A 109 9.79 7.14 16.89
C ASN A 109 8.38 6.99 16.27
N TRP A 110 7.78 5.82 16.44
CA TRP A 110 6.46 5.51 15.87
C TRP A 110 5.28 6.08 16.68
N ASN A 111 5.46 6.29 17.99
CA ASN A 111 4.52 7.03 18.83
C ASN A 111 4.54 8.54 18.47
N GLN A 112 5.72 9.13 18.25
CA GLN A 112 5.87 10.51 17.77
C GLN A 112 5.21 10.69 16.39
N ALA A 113 5.31 9.69 15.53
CA ALA A 113 4.63 9.66 14.23
C ALA A 113 3.09 9.51 14.34
N LYS A 114 2.53 9.35 15.56
CA LYS A 114 1.09 9.11 15.82
C LYS A 114 0.55 7.86 15.15
N LEU A 115 1.42 6.87 14.94
CA LEU A 115 1.08 5.61 14.26
C LEU A 115 0.96 4.42 15.22
N MET A 116 1.41 4.58 16.46
CA MET A 116 1.30 3.61 17.53
C MET A 116 0.91 4.27 18.84
N PHE A 117 0.08 3.59 19.62
CA PHE A 117 -0.34 4.04 20.94
C PHE A 117 -0.43 2.84 21.88
N VAL A 118 -0.03 3.04 23.13
CA VAL A 118 -0.25 2.09 24.21
C VAL A 118 -1.10 2.78 25.25
N SER A 119 -2.13 2.10 25.72
CA SER A 119 -2.98 2.58 26.80
C SER A 119 -3.22 1.43 27.75
N ASP A 120 -2.75 1.59 28.98
CA ASP A 120 -3.07 0.69 30.08
C ASP A 120 -4.55 0.83 30.43
N PHE A 121 -5.32 -0.24 30.24
CA PHE A 121 -6.75 -0.26 30.56
C PHE A 121 -7.02 -0.98 31.88
N ASN A 122 -6.12 -1.85 32.32
CA ASN A 122 -6.31 -2.71 33.50
C ASN A 122 -5.53 -2.21 34.75
N GLY A 123 -4.63 -1.24 34.59
CA GLY A 123 -3.82 -0.62 35.64
C GLY A 123 -2.74 -1.53 36.23
N ASN A 124 -2.37 -2.62 35.55
CA ASN A 124 -1.47 -3.65 36.07
C ASN A 124 0.02 -3.36 35.80
N GLY A 125 0.33 -2.33 35.01
CA GLY A 125 1.70 -1.91 34.69
C GLY A 125 2.42 -2.78 33.65
N THR A 126 1.81 -3.85 33.14
CA THR A 126 2.32 -4.71 32.07
C THR A 126 1.51 -4.52 30.79
N LEU A 127 2.14 -4.72 29.64
CA LEU A 127 1.50 -4.44 28.37
C LEU A 127 0.86 -5.70 27.79
N GLU A 128 -0.48 -5.69 27.71
CA GLU A 128 -1.28 -6.78 27.16
C GLU A 128 -1.62 -6.57 25.67
N LEU A 129 -2.00 -7.67 24.98
CA LEU A 129 -2.36 -7.66 23.55
C LEU A 129 -3.51 -6.71 23.18
N ASN A 130 -4.40 -6.43 24.12
CA ASN A 130 -5.56 -5.53 24.00
C ASN A 130 -5.22 -4.04 24.25
N GLU A 131 -4.02 -3.75 24.76
CA GLU A 131 -3.55 -2.41 25.15
C GLU A 131 -2.56 -1.82 24.13
N PHE A 132 -2.19 -2.61 23.11
CA PHE A 132 -1.34 -2.21 22.00
C PHE A 132 -2.15 -1.86 20.75
N PHE A 133 -1.95 -0.64 20.23
CA PHE A 133 -2.55 -0.21 18.98
C PHE A 133 -1.48 0.23 17.99
N MET A 134 -1.47 -0.39 16.81
CA MET A 134 -0.62 -0.01 15.69
C MET A 134 -1.47 0.14 14.42
N LYS A 135 -1.29 1.25 13.71
CA LYS A 135 -1.97 1.47 12.44
C LYS A 135 -1.45 0.50 11.38
N GLY A 136 -2.36 -0.08 10.58
CA GLY A 136 -2.01 -1.04 9.51
C GLY A 136 -0.94 -0.52 8.51
N SER A 137 -0.90 0.79 8.27
CA SER A 137 0.11 1.41 7.39
C SER A 137 1.53 1.44 7.98
N ALA A 138 1.66 1.32 9.30
CA ALA A 138 2.96 1.31 9.98
C ALA A 138 3.53 -0.10 10.11
N VAL A 139 2.69 -1.14 10.09
CA VAL A 139 3.10 -2.54 10.30
C VAL A 139 4.29 -2.91 9.42
N VAL A 140 4.18 -2.67 8.10
CA VAL A 140 5.20 -3.08 7.12
C VAL A 140 6.54 -2.37 7.34
N LEU A 141 6.50 -1.09 7.71
CA LEU A 141 7.69 -0.27 7.91
C LEU A 141 8.33 -0.48 9.29
N ALA A 142 7.50 -0.74 10.31
CA ALA A 142 7.98 -0.97 11.68
C ALA A 142 8.47 -2.40 11.90
N THR A 143 8.02 -3.38 11.10
CA THR A 143 8.36 -4.80 11.29
C THR A 143 9.86 -5.09 11.33
N PRO A 144 10.72 -4.53 10.46
CA PRO A 144 12.17 -4.71 10.57
C PRO A 144 12.76 -4.20 11.89
N GLU A 145 12.25 -3.07 12.41
CA GLU A 145 12.69 -2.49 13.69
C GLU A 145 12.19 -3.32 14.87
N ILE A 146 10.93 -3.80 14.82
CA ILE A 146 10.34 -4.71 15.81
C ILE A 146 11.13 -6.02 15.88
N ALA A 147 11.58 -6.54 14.74
CA ALA A 147 12.39 -7.76 14.65
C ALA A 147 13.86 -7.57 15.09
N GLY A 148 14.27 -6.35 15.45
CA GLY A 148 15.64 -6.05 15.85
C GLY A 148 16.66 -6.09 14.70
N LEU A 149 16.21 -5.95 13.45
CA LEU A 149 17.08 -5.93 12.29
C LEU A 149 17.82 -4.58 12.16
N PRO A 150 19.01 -4.54 11.54
CA PRO A 150 19.74 -3.29 11.30
C PRO A 150 18.89 -2.25 10.55
N TYR A 151 19.07 -0.97 10.88
CA TYR A 151 18.32 0.15 10.29
C TYR A 151 18.35 0.18 8.75
N VAL A 152 19.42 -0.35 8.14
CA VAL A 152 19.57 -0.47 6.69
C VAL A 152 18.44 -1.29 6.06
N ILE A 153 17.95 -2.33 6.76
CA ILE A 153 16.86 -3.18 6.29
C ILE A 153 15.53 -2.42 6.33
N SER A 154 15.26 -1.67 7.41
CA SER A 154 14.09 -0.77 7.49
C SER A 154 14.10 0.25 6.34
N GLY A 155 15.26 0.88 6.10
CA GLY A 155 15.46 1.79 4.98
C GLY A 155 15.24 1.15 3.61
N LEU A 156 15.71 -0.09 3.40
CA LEU A 156 15.53 -0.83 2.15
C LEU A 156 14.05 -1.17 1.91
N VAL A 157 13.31 -1.58 2.94
CA VAL A 157 11.88 -1.86 2.84
C VAL A 157 11.10 -0.58 2.54
N ALA A 158 11.42 0.52 3.21
CA ALA A 158 10.81 1.82 2.95
C ALA A 158 11.09 2.31 1.52
N ALA A 159 12.33 2.19 1.05
CA ALA A 159 12.72 2.52 -0.31
C ALA A 159 12.01 1.65 -1.34
N GLY A 160 11.89 0.34 -1.10
CA GLY A 160 11.16 -0.58 -1.96
C GLY A 160 9.67 -0.25 -2.06
N GLY A 161 9.02 0.06 -0.93
CA GLY A 161 7.63 0.50 -0.88
C GLY A 161 7.39 1.79 -1.66
N MET A 162 8.28 2.79 -1.49
CA MET A 162 8.22 4.03 -2.27
C MET A 162 8.46 3.79 -3.76
N ALA A 163 9.44 2.96 -4.12
CA ALA A 163 9.73 2.62 -5.51
C ALA A 163 8.53 1.95 -6.20
N ALA A 164 7.84 1.04 -5.50
CA ALA A 164 6.63 0.40 -6.01
C ALA A 164 5.49 1.41 -6.22
N ALA A 165 5.27 2.33 -5.27
CA ALA A 165 4.28 3.38 -5.39
C ALA A 165 4.59 4.33 -6.55
N MET A 166 5.85 4.78 -6.67
CA MET A 166 6.30 5.65 -7.76
C MET A 166 6.19 4.98 -9.13
N SER A 167 6.55 3.70 -9.25
CA SER A 167 6.42 2.97 -10.52
C SER A 167 4.97 2.85 -10.98
N THR A 168 4.03 2.75 -10.04
CA THR A 168 2.59 2.69 -10.36
C THR A 168 2.07 4.07 -10.77
N ALA A 169 2.47 5.11 -10.04
CA ALA A 169 2.10 6.49 -10.36
C ALA A 169 2.57 6.91 -11.75
N ASP A 170 3.84 6.65 -12.10
CA ASP A 170 4.40 6.97 -13.42
C ASP A 170 3.65 6.25 -14.55
N GLY A 171 3.43 4.93 -14.40
CA GLY A 171 2.72 4.15 -15.40
C GLY A 171 1.28 4.63 -15.67
N LEU A 172 0.58 5.05 -14.62
CA LEU A 172 -0.79 5.59 -14.74
C LEU A 172 -0.79 6.99 -15.33
N VAL A 173 0.08 7.89 -14.87
CA VAL A 173 0.18 9.27 -15.36
C VAL A 173 0.54 9.27 -16.85
N LEU A 174 1.48 8.44 -17.29
CA LEU A 174 1.84 8.30 -18.70
C LEU A 174 0.67 7.75 -19.54
N ALA A 175 -0.05 6.76 -19.03
CA ALA A 175 -1.21 6.19 -19.72
C ALA A 175 -2.33 7.22 -19.90
N ILE A 176 -2.65 7.97 -18.85
CA ILE A 176 -3.67 9.04 -18.88
C ILE A 176 -3.22 10.16 -19.83
N SER A 177 -1.95 10.57 -19.76
CA SER A 177 -1.40 11.63 -20.62
C SER A 177 -1.45 11.27 -22.09
N ASN A 178 -1.11 10.02 -22.44
CA ASN A 178 -1.19 9.53 -23.82
C ASN A 178 -2.63 9.42 -24.31
N ALA A 179 -3.55 8.91 -23.48
CA ALA A 179 -4.97 8.83 -23.82
C ALA A 179 -5.55 10.23 -24.08
N LEU A 180 -5.33 11.18 -23.17
CA LEU A 180 -5.79 12.56 -23.33
C LEU A 180 -5.15 13.26 -24.52
N SER A 181 -3.85 13.07 -24.78
CA SER A 181 -3.20 13.66 -25.95
C SER A 181 -3.78 13.15 -27.26
N HIS A 182 -4.12 11.87 -27.35
CA HIS A 182 -4.70 11.31 -28.57
C HIS A 182 -6.20 11.64 -28.71
N ASP A 183 -6.95 11.55 -27.62
CA ASP A 183 -8.41 11.70 -27.65
C ASP A 183 -8.85 13.17 -27.63
N VAL A 184 -8.17 14.03 -26.87
CA VAL A 184 -8.51 15.46 -26.77
C VAL A 184 -7.75 16.27 -27.82
N TYR A 185 -6.43 16.16 -27.88
CA TYR A 185 -5.65 17.05 -28.76
C TYR A 185 -5.71 16.64 -30.23
N TYR A 186 -5.49 15.35 -30.55
CA TYR A 186 -5.50 14.90 -31.95
C TYR A 186 -6.92 14.80 -32.52
N LYS A 187 -7.90 14.31 -31.76
CA LYS A 187 -9.26 14.10 -32.27
C LYS A 187 -10.16 15.34 -32.24
N ILE A 188 -10.01 16.22 -31.24
CA ILE A 188 -10.94 17.36 -31.03
C ILE A 188 -10.29 18.71 -31.41
N ILE A 189 -9.02 18.94 -31.05
CA ILE A 189 -8.40 20.28 -31.19
C ILE A 189 -7.72 20.48 -32.54
N ASN A 190 -6.79 19.60 -32.95
CA ASN A 190 -6.06 19.77 -34.21
C ASN A 190 -5.66 18.44 -34.87
N PRO A 191 -6.52 17.90 -35.75
CA PRO A 191 -6.29 16.64 -36.47
C PRO A 191 -5.09 16.64 -37.43
N LYS A 192 -4.57 17.82 -37.80
CA LYS A 192 -3.43 17.95 -38.74
C LYS A 192 -2.13 18.33 -38.03
N ALA A 193 -2.09 18.32 -36.70
CA ALA A 193 -0.90 18.73 -35.96
C ALA A 193 0.29 17.80 -36.23
N GLU A 194 1.45 18.40 -36.48
CA GLU A 194 2.75 17.74 -36.61
C GLU A 194 3.12 16.94 -35.34
N THR A 195 3.84 15.82 -35.50
CA THR A 195 4.22 14.90 -34.41
C THR A 195 4.98 15.58 -33.28
N ALA A 196 5.84 16.56 -33.58
CA ALA A 196 6.58 17.32 -32.59
C ALA A 196 5.66 18.12 -31.63
N LYS A 197 4.61 18.78 -32.17
CA LYS A 197 3.67 19.56 -31.35
C LYS A 197 2.81 18.66 -30.45
N ARG A 198 2.47 17.46 -30.90
CA ARG A 198 1.75 16.46 -30.09
C ARG A 198 2.57 16.01 -28.89
N LEU A 199 3.87 15.76 -29.07
CA LEU A 199 4.75 15.35 -27.98
C LEU A 199 4.91 16.46 -26.92
N ILE A 200 4.95 17.73 -27.34
CA ILE A 200 5.01 18.86 -26.41
C ILE A 200 3.71 18.95 -25.61
N VAL A 201 2.55 18.84 -26.25
CA VAL A 201 1.25 18.88 -25.56
C VAL A 201 1.09 17.71 -24.59
N ALA A 202 1.49 16.49 -24.98
CA ALA A 202 1.47 15.33 -24.09
C ALA A 202 2.32 15.54 -22.83
N ARG A 203 3.51 16.15 -22.97
CA ARG A 203 4.40 16.47 -21.84
C ARG A 203 3.84 17.57 -20.95
N VAL A 204 3.20 18.60 -21.51
CA VAL A 204 2.54 19.66 -20.72
C VAL A 204 1.36 19.09 -19.95
N LEU A 205 0.52 18.25 -20.58
CA LEU A 205 -0.57 17.56 -19.91
C LEU A 205 -0.07 16.65 -18.78
N LEU A 206 1.04 15.94 -19.00
CA LEU A 206 1.68 15.12 -17.98
C LEU A 206 2.03 15.94 -16.74
N VAL A 207 2.66 17.11 -16.91
CA VAL A 207 3.02 18.00 -15.80
C VAL A 207 1.77 18.53 -15.08
N LEU A 208 0.73 18.93 -15.83
CA LEU A 208 -0.52 19.44 -15.24
C LEU A 208 -1.25 18.37 -14.42
N ILE A 209 -1.35 17.15 -14.94
CA ILE A 209 -1.99 16.02 -14.25
C ILE A 209 -1.15 15.60 -13.04
N GLY A 210 0.17 15.56 -13.19
CA GLY A 210 1.08 15.28 -12.08
C GLY A 210 0.96 16.30 -10.96
N PHE A 211 0.85 17.59 -11.30
CA PHE A 211 0.63 18.66 -10.31
C PHE A 211 -0.73 18.53 -9.63
N ALA A 212 -1.80 18.33 -10.41
CA ALA A 212 -3.16 18.15 -9.86
C ALA A 212 -3.29 16.88 -8.99
N GLY A 213 -2.51 15.83 -9.26
CA GLY A 213 -2.48 14.62 -8.44
C GLY A 213 -1.61 14.74 -7.18
N ALA A 214 -0.73 15.74 -7.10
CA ALA A 214 0.12 16.01 -5.94
C ALA A 214 -0.55 16.95 -4.92
N THR A 215 -1.50 17.80 -5.38
CA THR A 215 -2.32 18.69 -4.55
C THR A 215 -3.55 17.99 -3.99
#